data_AF-A0AAD0U3K6-F1
#
_entry.id   AF-A0AAD0U3K6-F1
#
_cell.length_a   1.000
_cell.length_b   1.000
_cell.length_c   1.000
_cell.angle_alpha   90.00
_cell.angle_beta   90.00
_cell.angle_gamma   90.00
#
_symmetry.space_group_name_H-M   'P 1'
#
loop_
_entity.id
_entity.type
_entity.pdbx_description
1 polymer ?
#
loop_
_entity_poly.entity_id
_entity_poly.type
_entity_poly.pdbx_seq_one_letter_code
_entity_poly.pdbx_strand_id
1 'polypeptide(L)' 'MKKIPRKYQYPLTVSMVSSSMLLGTSGVMAYKTLPDEASFISAWINSIEQIIPFAIMLLLVVAPTIKLLVTKILLEPEAK' A
#
# COMPACT_ATOMS: atom_id res chain seq x y z
N MET A 1 -11.51 24.85 4.90
CA MET A 1 -10.96 23.59 4.34
C MET A 1 -12.09 22.83 3.64
N LYS A 2 -11.99 22.58 2.33
CA LYS A 2 -13.00 21.79 1.59
C LYS A 2 -13.00 20.36 2.14
N LYS A 3 -14.13 19.90 2.67
CA LYS A 3 -14.29 18.53 3.20
C LYS A 3 -14.21 17.54 2.04
N ILE A 4 -13.37 16.52 2.15
CA ILE A 4 -13.23 15.45 1.15
C ILE A 4 -14.60 14.74 1.02
N PRO A 5 -15.13 14.50 -0.19
CA PRO A 5 -16.40 13.79 -0.37
C PRO A 5 -16.36 12.39 0.26
N ARG A 6 -17.44 11.96 0.95
CA ARG A 6 -17.51 10.68 1.68
C ARG A 6 -17.13 9.45 0.84
N LYS A 7 -17.46 9.45 -0.46
CA LYS A 7 -17.10 8.37 -1.40
C LYS A 7 -15.60 8.11 -1.53
N TYR A 8 -14.76 9.12 -1.24
CA TYR A 8 -13.30 8.99 -1.27
C TYR A 8 -12.66 8.86 0.11
N GLN A 9 -13.40 9.13 1.19
CA GLN A 9 -12.86 9.07 2.54
C GLN A 9 -12.47 7.64 2.92
N TYR A 10 -13.38 6.68 2.73
CA TYR A 10 -13.14 5.28 3.06
C TYR A 10 -11.93 4.67 2.32
N PRO A 11 -11.84 4.72 0.97
CA PRO A 11 -10.68 4.16 0.27
C PRO A 11 -9.37 4.87 0.63
N LEU A 12 -9.41 6.17 0.95
CA LEU A 12 -8.23 6.94 1.34
C LEU A 12 -7.78 6.65 2.77
N THR A 13 -8.71 6.45 3.70
CA THR A 13 -8.39 6.02 5.07
C THR A 13 -7.83 4.60 5.06
N VAL A 14 -8.45 3.69 4.30
CA VAL A 14 -7.97 2.30 4.17
C VAL A 14 -6.56 2.27 3.57
N SER A 15 -6.28 3.06 2.52
CA SER A 15 -4.94 3.09 1.92
C SER A 15 -3.87 3.68 2.84
N MET A 16 -4.20 4.71 3.62
CA MET A 16 -3.28 5.28 4.61
C MET A 16 -2.97 4.27 5.72
N VAL A 17 -3.99 3.63 6.27
CA VAL A 17 -3.83 2.66 7.38
C VAL A 17 -3.14 1.38 6.90
N SER A 18 -3.46 0.87 5.71
CA SER A 18 -2.80 -0.31 5.16
C SER A 18 -1.31 -0.05 4.90
N SER A 19 -0.98 1.12 4.35
CA SER A 19 0.41 1.49 4.06
C SER A 19 1.22 1.67 5.34
N SER A 20 0.64 2.29 6.38
CA SER A 20 1.33 2.46 7.66
C SER A 20 1.55 1.14 8.38
N MET A 21 0.60 0.21 8.34
CA MET A 21 0.78 -1.12 8.91
C MET A 21 1.85 -1.93 8.18
N LEU A 22 1.87 -1.91 6.83
CA LEU A 22 2.89 -2.61 6.06
C LEU A 22 4.30 -2.08 6.38
N LEU A 23 4.49 -0.76 6.40
CA LEU A 23 5.78 -0.16 6.75
C LEU A 23 6.15 -0.38 8.23
N GLY A 24 5.17 -0.36 9.13
CA GLY A 24 5.39 -0.65 10.54
C GLY A 24 5.85 -2.08 10.79
N THR A 25 5.23 -3.05 10.11
CA THR A 25 5.61 -4.47 10.25
C THR A 25 7.01 -4.76 9.70
N SER A 26 7.41 -4.15 8.58
CA SER A 26 8.77 -4.30 8.05
C SER A 26 9.81 -3.70 9.00
N GLY A 27 9.49 -2.58 9.65
CA GLY A 27 10.34 -1.95 10.66
C GLY A 27 10.50 -2.83 11.91
N VAL A 28 9.41 -3.37 12.44
CA VAL A 28 9.46 -4.26 13.61
C VAL A 28 10.25 -5.54 13.31
N MET A 29 10.10 -6.11 12.11
CA MET A 29 10.88 -7.27 11.68
C MET A 29 12.37 -6.93 11.57
N ALA A 30 12.72 -5.83 10.90
CA ALA A 30 14.10 -5.39 10.76
C ALA A 30 14.77 -5.18 12.12
N TYR A 31 14.04 -4.62 13.11
CA TYR A 31 14.52 -4.47 14.47
C TYR A 31 14.75 -5.81 15.18
N LYS A 32 13.85 -6.79 14.99
CA LYS A 32 13.96 -8.12 15.61
C LYS A 32 15.09 -8.98 15.05
N THR A 33 15.43 -8.80 13.78
CA THR A 33 16.47 -9.59 13.10
C THR A 33 17.84 -8.90 13.13
N LEU A 34 17.95 -7.76 13.82
CA LEU A 34 19.15 -6.93 13.82
C LEU A 34 20.22 -7.51 14.78
N PRO A 35 21.48 -7.67 14.33
CA PRO A 35 22.61 -7.88 15.24
C PRO A 35 22.85 -6.66 16.13
N ASP A 36 23.38 -6.87 17.36
CA ASP A 36 23.52 -5.85 18.41
C ASP A 36 24.30 -4.57 18.02
N GLU A 37 25.08 -4.59 16.93
CA GLU A 37 25.87 -3.46 16.45
C GLU A 37 25.47 -2.94 15.06
N ALA A 38 24.42 -3.48 14.45
CA ALA A 38 23.99 -3.08 13.11
C ALA A 38 23.09 -1.83 13.13
N SER A 39 23.12 -1.04 12.04
CA SER A 39 22.28 0.15 11.90
C SER A 39 20.85 -0.22 11.50
N PHE A 40 19.89 0.05 12.38
CA PHE A 40 18.46 -0.22 12.16
C PHE A 40 17.93 0.39 10.86
N ILE A 41 18.24 1.67 10.63
CA ILE A 41 17.76 2.41 9.44
C ILE A 41 18.28 1.75 8.16
N SER A 42 19.53 1.31 8.15
CA SER A 42 20.11 0.64 6.98
C SER A 42 19.45 -0.70 6.67
N ALA A 43 19.16 -1.50 7.70
CA ALA A 43 18.48 -2.79 7.53
C ALA A 43 17.02 -2.63 7.11
N TRP A 44 16.34 -1.62 7.66
CA TRP A 44 14.96 -1.32 7.30
C TRP A 44 14.83 -0.84 5.85
N ILE A 45 15.71 0.06 5.41
CA ILE A 45 15.73 0.53 4.00
C ILE A 45 16.05 -0.63 3.06
N ASN A 46 17.05 -1.46 3.37
CA ASN A 46 17.39 -2.63 2.55
C ASN A 46 16.20 -3.60 2.43
N SER A 47 15.46 -3.82 3.52
CA SER A 47 14.23 -4.63 3.48
C SER A 47 13.16 -4.04 2.55
N ILE A 48 13.03 -2.72 2.50
CA ILE A 48 12.11 -2.03 1.59
C ILE A 48 12.59 -2.17 0.14
N GLU A 49 13.88 -1.96 -0.12
CA GLU A 49 14.49 -2.06 -1.46
C GLU A 49 14.30 -3.44 -2.09
N GLN A 50 14.34 -4.51 -1.29
CA GLN A 50 14.08 -5.87 -1.77
C GLN A 50 12.62 -6.09 -2.19
N ILE A 51 11.67 -5.36 -1.59
CA ILE A 51 10.23 -5.51 -1.84
C ILE A 51 9.75 -4.61 -2.99
N ILE A 52 10.39 -3.46 -3.20
CA ILE A 52 10.01 -2.46 -4.22
C ILE A 52 9.81 -3.07 -5.63
N PRO A 53 10.73 -3.91 -6.18
CA PRO A 53 10.57 -4.45 -7.53
C PRO A 53 9.31 -5.28 -7.69
N PHE A 54 9.02 -6.13 -6.69
CA PHE A 54 7.83 -6.97 -6.68
C PHE A 54 6.56 -6.14 -6.50
N ALA A 55 6.61 -5.11 -5.65
CA ALA A 55 5.49 -4.20 -5.43
C ALA A 55 5.12 -3.46 -6.72
N ILE A 56 6.10 -2.96 -7.48
CA ILE A 56 5.88 -2.28 -8.77
C ILE A 56 5.24 -3.25 -9.77
N MET A 57 5.75 -4.47 -9.87
CA MET A 57 5.21 -5.50 -10.76
C MET A 57 3.75 -5.84 -10.41
N LEU A 58 3.45 -5.99 -9.12
CA LEU A 58 2.09 -6.19 -8.62
C LEU A 58 1.19 -5.00 -8.93
N LEU A 59 1.67 -3.77 -8.74
CA LEU A 59 0.90 -2.55 -9.00
C LEU A 59 0.51 -2.45 -10.48
N LEU A 60 1.42 -2.80 -11.39
CA LEU A 60 1.15 -2.86 -12.83
C LEU A 60 0.04 -3.84 -13.21
N VAL A 61 -0.14 -4.93 -12.45
CA VAL A 61 -1.20 -5.92 -12.70
C VAL A 61 -2.49 -5.56 -11.95
N VAL A 62 -2.37 -5.12 -10.71
CA VAL A 62 -3.50 -4.85 -9.82
C VAL A 62 -4.25 -3.58 -10.25
N ALA A 63 -3.55 -2.51 -10.64
CA ALA A 63 -4.19 -1.27 -11.09
C ALA A 63 -5.17 -1.47 -12.28
N PRO A 64 -4.78 -2.13 -13.40
CA PRO A 64 -5.72 -2.38 -14.49
C PRO A 64 -6.80 -3.39 -14.10
N THR A 65 -6.47 -4.41 -13.29
CA THR A 65 -7.46 -5.41 -12.85
C THR A 65 -8.55 -4.78 -11.98
N ILE A 66 -8.17 -3.94 -11.00
CA ILE A 66 -9.13 -3.20 -10.18
C ILE A 66 -9.93 -2.24 -11.03
N LYS A 67 -9.31 -1.53 -11.99
CA LYS A 67 -10.03 -0.63 -12.90
C LYS A 67 -11.08 -1.40 -13.71
N LEU A 68 -10.73 -2.55 -14.28
CA LEU A 68 -11.67 -3.39 -15.01
C LEU A 68 -12.78 -3.93 -14.12
N LEU A 69 -12.45 -4.43 -12.92
CA LEU A 69 -13.40 -4.95 -11.96
C LEU A 69 -14.38 -3.86 -11.49
N VAL A 70 -13.88 -2.68 -11.16
CA VAL A 70 -14.72 -1.55 -10.74
C VAL A 70 -15.63 -1.09 -11.89
N THR A 71 -15.08 -0.94 -13.10
CA THR A 71 -15.86 -0.43 -14.25
C THR A 71 -16.81 -1.45 -14.88
N LYS A 72 -16.60 -2.75 -14.69
CA LYS A 72 -17.43 -3.80 -15.30
C LYS A 72 -18.33 -4.56 -14.33
N ILE A 73 -17.97 -4.62 -13.03
CA ILE A 73 -18.64 -5.48 -12.06
C ILE A 73 -19.28 -4.67 -10.92
N LEU A 74 -18.61 -3.62 -10.41
CA LEU A 74 -19.11 -2.86 -9.24
C LEU A 74 -19.94 -1.62 -9.61
N LEU A 75 -19.68 -1.01 -10.76
CA LEU A 75 -20.49 0.09 -11.26
C LEU A 75 -21.59 -0.49 -12.15
N GLU A 76 -22.84 -0.45 -11.68
CA GLU A 76 -23.98 -0.51 -12.58
C GLU A 76 -23.83 0.65 -13.59
N PRO A 77 -24.12 0.42 -14.89
CA PRO A 77 -24.04 1.50 -15.88
C PRO A 77 -24.89 2.65 -15.36
N GLU A 78 -24.33 3.86 -15.28
CA GLU A 78 -25.11 5.04 -14.95
C GLU A 78 -26.35 5.05 -15.86
N ALA A 79 -27.52 4.76 -15.28
CA ALA A 79 -28.78 4.89 -16.00
C ALA A 79 -28.84 6.35 -16.44
N LYS A 80 -28.85 6.55 -17.76
CA LYS A 80 -28.94 7.85 -18.43
C LYS A 80 -29.99 8.76 -17.80
#